data_AF-A0A2V6HEL9-F1
#
_entry.id   AF-A0A2V6HEL9-F1
#
_cell.length_a   1.000
_cell.length_b   1.000
_cell.length_c   1.000
_cell.angle_alpha   90.00
_cell.angle_beta   90.00
_cell.angle_gamma   90.00
#
_symmetry.space_group_name_H-M   'P 1'
#
loop_
_entity.id
_entity.type
_entity.pdbx_description
1 polymer ?
#
loop_
_entity_poly.entity_id
_entity_poly.type
_entity_poly.pdbx_seq_one_letter_code
_entity_poly.pdbx_strand_id
1 'polypeptide(L)'
;FAVELLTALLFLAIWQSFSWQVAIAYWIFVSFLVVGTFIDFEHFIIPDRVTIGGIIAGVVVSVTVPALMDTDSRLAAGVRSLLAAALGYVLLLLVLEAGKIAFGKKRICFDAPTPFTWTKREDDADFVVGSEKSLWSDHFAREKDRLLLQCVEAKIDNHPYAGVTLEFHYDRVDVEGRVLPLDHVTQISGVARSLLIPREAMGRGDLKFLAAIGAFLGWRAVLFSVFAGSLLGSIIGLITLVVGKRVWAAKLPFGPYLAFGAVSWMFLGDTFLRWYGGWLNP
;
A
#
# COMPACT_ATOMS: atom_id res chain seq x y z
N PHE A 1 -8.19 -21.28 10.70
CA PHE A 1 -7.20 -22.37 10.54
C PHE A 1 -5.87 -21.95 9.90
N ALA A 2 -5.83 -21.46 8.65
CA ALA A 2 -4.54 -21.17 7.99
C ALA A 2 -3.67 -20.14 8.73
N VAL A 3 -4.28 -19.04 9.22
CA VAL A 3 -3.59 -17.99 10.00
C VAL A 3 -3.03 -18.54 11.32
N GLU A 4 -3.80 -19.38 12.01
CA GLU A 4 -3.43 -19.96 13.29
C GLU A 4 -2.25 -20.92 13.13
N LEU A 5 -2.30 -21.78 12.09
CA LEU A 5 -1.21 -22.69 11.77
C LEU A 5 0.07 -21.94 11.40
N LEU A 6 -0.03 -20.90 10.56
CA LEU A 6 1.12 -20.07 10.20
C LEU A 6 1.73 -19.41 11.44
N THR A 7 0.90 -18.83 12.31
CA THR A 7 1.36 -18.18 13.54
C THR A 7 2.06 -19.18 14.46
N ALA A 8 1.49 -20.38 14.64
CA ALA A 8 2.09 -21.44 15.45
C ALA A 8 3.46 -21.88 14.91
N LEU A 9 3.57 -22.06 13.59
CA LEU A 9 4.82 -22.43 12.93
C LEU A 9 5.89 -21.34 13.06
N LEU A 10 5.51 -20.06 12.89
CA LEU A 10 6.44 -18.95 13.07
C LEU A 10 6.90 -18.84 14.52
N PHE A 11 6.00 -19.03 15.49
CA PHE A 11 6.36 -19.00 16.90
C PHE A 11 7.34 -20.11 17.26
N LEU A 12 7.10 -21.33 16.78
CA LEU A 12 8.00 -22.46 16.96
C LEU A 12 9.38 -22.19 16.32
N ALA A 13 9.41 -21.68 15.09
CA ALA A 13 10.65 -21.36 14.40
C ALA A 13 11.47 -20.28 15.13
N ILE A 14 10.80 -19.24 15.64
CA ILE A 14 11.42 -18.18 16.45
C ILE A 14 12.02 -18.78 17.73
N TRP A 15 11.28 -19.64 18.43
CA TRP A 15 11.73 -20.26 19.67
C TRP A 15 12.98 -21.11 19.49
N GLN A 16 13.10 -21.79 18.35
CA GLN A 16 14.28 -22.62 18.04
C GLN A 16 15.50 -21.81 17.59
N SER A 17 15.30 -20.59 17.11
CA SER A 17 16.36 -19.81 16.46
C SER A 17 16.97 -18.72 17.34
N PHE A 18 16.23 -18.22 18.34
CA PHE A 18 16.64 -17.07 19.15
C PHE A 18 16.65 -17.37 20.65
N SER A 19 17.35 -16.55 21.42
CA SER A 19 17.29 -16.61 22.89
C SER A 19 15.87 -16.33 23.39
N TRP A 20 15.52 -16.82 24.57
CA TRP A 20 14.14 -16.74 25.07
C TRP A 20 13.62 -15.30 25.17
N GLN A 21 14.47 -14.31 25.51
CA GLN A 21 14.06 -12.89 25.57
C GLN A 21 13.75 -12.32 24.18
N VAL A 22 14.62 -12.61 23.21
CA VAL A 22 14.46 -12.16 21.82
C VAL A 22 13.28 -12.89 21.17
N ALA A 23 13.09 -14.18 21.48
CA ALA A 23 11.98 -14.97 20.97
C ALA A 23 10.62 -14.40 21.40
N ILE A 24 10.46 -14.04 22.68
CA ILE A 24 9.22 -13.42 23.17
C ILE A 24 8.98 -12.06 22.49
N ALA A 25 10.02 -11.25 22.32
CA ALA A 25 9.92 -9.99 21.58
C ALA A 25 9.47 -10.20 20.13
N TYR A 26 10.03 -11.20 19.45
CA TYR A 26 9.68 -11.54 18.08
C TYR A 26 8.30 -12.19 17.94
N TRP A 27 7.77 -12.86 18.95
CA TRP A 27 6.37 -13.29 18.94
C TRP A 27 5.40 -12.11 18.92
N ILE A 28 5.68 -11.05 19.69
CA ILE A 28 4.90 -9.80 19.65
C ILE A 28 5.00 -9.20 18.25
N PHE A 29 6.22 -9.05 17.73
CA PHE A 29 6.47 -8.50 16.39
C PHE A 29 5.74 -9.27 15.29
N VAL A 30 5.91 -10.59 15.23
CA VAL A 30 5.27 -11.43 14.21
C VAL A 30 3.75 -11.44 14.34
N SER A 31 3.21 -11.29 15.55
CA SER A 31 1.75 -11.12 15.72
C SER A 31 1.26 -9.86 15.01
N PHE A 32 1.96 -8.72 15.15
CA PHE A 32 1.63 -7.50 14.40
C PHE A 32 1.81 -7.69 12.89
N LEU A 33 2.86 -8.40 12.45
CA LEU A 33 3.08 -8.67 11.03
C LEU A 33 1.97 -9.53 10.43
N VAL A 34 1.60 -10.63 11.09
CA VAL A 34 0.55 -11.55 10.62
C VAL A 34 -0.78 -10.82 10.58
N VAL A 35 -1.17 -10.15 11.66
CA VAL A 35 -2.42 -9.39 11.70
C VAL A 35 -2.44 -8.31 10.63
N GLY A 36 -1.37 -7.52 10.49
CA GLY A 36 -1.27 -6.49 9.45
C GLY A 36 -1.35 -7.07 8.04
N THR A 37 -0.67 -8.19 7.80
CA THR A 37 -0.62 -8.86 6.49
C THR A 37 -1.98 -9.39 6.05
N PHE A 38 -2.70 -10.09 6.93
CA PHE A 38 -4.01 -10.64 6.58
C PHE A 38 -5.09 -9.56 6.41
N ILE A 39 -5.07 -8.52 7.25
CA ILE A 39 -5.98 -7.38 7.08
C ILE A 39 -5.68 -6.65 5.76
N ASP A 40 -4.41 -6.46 5.41
CA ASP A 40 -4.03 -5.82 4.15
C ASP A 40 -4.41 -6.68 2.92
N PHE A 41 -4.28 -8.00 3.01
CA PHE A 41 -4.71 -8.90 1.94
C PHE A 41 -6.22 -8.84 1.68
N GLU A 42 -7.04 -8.68 2.71
CA GLU A 42 -8.50 -8.68 2.58
C GLU A 42 -9.07 -7.29 2.31
N HIS A 43 -8.46 -6.24 2.86
CA HIS A 43 -9.03 -4.89 2.86
C HIS A 43 -8.13 -3.83 2.22
N PHE A 44 -6.92 -4.18 1.78
CA PHE A 44 -5.94 -3.26 1.19
C PHE A 44 -5.62 -2.04 2.08
N ILE A 45 -5.78 -2.21 3.39
CA ILE A 45 -5.49 -1.21 4.42
C ILE A 45 -4.82 -1.87 5.63
N ILE A 46 -3.90 -1.15 6.27
CA ILE A 46 -3.32 -1.56 7.55
C ILE A 46 -3.83 -0.60 8.64
N PRO A 47 -4.61 -1.09 9.63
CA PRO A 47 -5.18 -0.24 10.66
C PRO A 47 -4.12 0.48 11.51
N ASP A 48 -4.41 1.73 11.89
CA ASP A 48 -3.52 2.53 12.73
C ASP A 48 -3.24 1.88 14.10
N ARG A 49 -4.18 1.09 14.62
CA ARG A 49 -3.98 0.34 15.87
C ARG A 49 -2.89 -0.71 15.75
N VAL A 50 -2.75 -1.33 14.58
CA VAL A 50 -1.72 -2.34 14.30
C VAL A 50 -0.39 -1.65 14.03
N THR A 51 -0.37 -0.59 13.21
CA THR A 51 0.88 0.08 12.84
C THR A 51 1.46 0.95 13.95
N ILE A 52 0.70 1.90 14.49
CA ILE A 52 1.13 2.77 15.58
C ILE A 52 1.35 1.95 16.85
N GLY A 53 0.45 1.00 17.12
CA GLY A 53 0.63 0.03 18.21
C GLY A 53 1.93 -0.77 18.06
N GLY A 54 2.24 -1.22 16.84
CA GLY A 54 3.49 -1.89 16.52
C GLY A 54 4.73 -1.00 16.72
N ILE A 55 4.70 0.27 16.31
CA ILE A 55 5.81 1.21 16.55
C ILE A 55 6.04 1.37 18.06
N ILE A 56 4.99 1.65 18.83
CA ILE A 56 5.08 1.84 20.28
C ILE A 56 5.60 0.55 20.94
N ALA A 57 5.02 -0.60 20.58
CA ALA A 57 5.45 -1.90 21.10
C ALA A 57 6.93 -2.17 20.75
N GLY A 58 7.36 -1.89 19.53
CA GLY A 58 8.74 -2.08 19.09
C GLY A 58 9.74 -1.25 19.89
N VAL A 59 9.42 0.02 20.16
CA VAL A 59 10.26 0.89 21.00
C VAL A 59 10.32 0.38 22.44
N VAL A 60 9.16 0.04 23.03
CA VAL A 60 9.09 -0.48 24.41
C VAL A 60 9.87 -1.79 24.54
N VAL A 61 9.66 -2.72 23.61
CA VAL A 61 10.33 -4.02 23.58
C VAL A 61 11.83 -3.88 23.32
N SER A 62 12.26 -2.92 22.50
CA SER A 62 13.69 -2.63 22.29
C SER A 62 14.37 -2.09 23.55
N VAL A 63 13.67 -1.29 24.36
CA VAL A 63 14.20 -0.80 25.64
C VAL A 63 14.30 -1.93 26.68
N THR A 64 13.35 -2.87 26.69
CA THR A 64 13.38 -4.02 27.62
C THR A 64 14.33 -5.13 27.17
N VAL A 65 14.51 -5.30 25.85
CA VAL A 65 15.41 -6.27 25.22
C VAL A 65 16.40 -5.54 24.30
N PRO A 66 17.46 -4.89 24.85
CA PRO A 66 18.42 -4.12 24.07
C PRO A 66 19.15 -4.91 22.97
N ALA A 67 19.25 -6.23 23.15
CA ALA A 67 19.82 -7.16 22.18
C ALA A 67 19.17 -7.07 20.79
N LEU A 68 17.92 -6.62 20.68
CA LEU A 68 17.25 -6.40 19.39
C LEU A 68 17.91 -5.30 18.53
N MET A 69 18.62 -4.38 19.18
CA MET A 69 19.24 -3.22 18.54
C MET A 69 20.77 -3.29 18.57
N ASP A 70 21.33 -4.50 18.71
CA ASP A 70 22.78 -4.76 18.78
C ASP A 70 23.50 -3.87 19.82
N THR A 71 22.91 -3.73 21.01
CA THR A 71 23.48 -2.90 22.08
C THR A 71 23.13 -3.44 23.46
N ASP A 72 23.99 -3.17 24.45
CA ASP A 72 23.75 -3.51 25.85
C ASP A 72 23.01 -2.38 26.60
N SER A 73 23.00 -1.16 26.06
CA SER A 73 22.39 -0.01 26.72
C SER A 73 20.92 0.15 26.34
N ARG A 74 20.03 0.13 27.35
CA ARG A 74 18.58 0.33 27.17
C ARG A 74 18.26 1.68 26.51
N LEU A 75 18.98 2.73 26.89
CA LEU A 75 18.78 4.06 26.31
C LEU A 75 19.24 4.07 24.84
N ALA A 76 20.40 3.47 24.54
CA ALA A 76 20.87 3.36 23.16
C ALA A 76 19.91 2.52 22.31
N ALA A 77 19.32 1.45 22.86
CA ALA A 77 18.34 0.63 22.16
C ALA A 77 17.06 1.41 21.83
N GLY A 78 16.53 2.17 22.79
CA GLY A 78 15.36 3.03 22.56
C GLY A 78 15.61 4.08 21.49
N VAL A 79 16.78 4.73 21.52
CA VAL A 79 17.17 5.72 20.50
C VAL A 79 17.35 5.05 19.13
N ARG A 80 18.06 3.93 19.04
CA ARG A 80 18.24 3.18 17.78
C ARG A 80 16.91 2.72 17.19
N SER A 81 16.01 2.20 18.01
CA SER A 81 14.67 1.79 17.61
C SER A 81 13.85 2.96 17.07
N LEU A 82 13.84 4.11 17.76
CA LEU A 82 13.16 5.33 17.30
C LEU A 82 13.74 5.86 15.98
N LEU A 83 15.08 5.90 15.85
CA LEU A 83 15.74 6.32 14.61
C LEU A 83 15.44 5.37 13.46
N ALA A 84 15.41 4.06 13.72
CA ALA A 84 15.06 3.06 12.72
C ALA A 84 13.59 3.17 12.29
N ALA A 85 12.67 3.42 13.24
CA ALA A 85 11.27 3.67 12.94
C ALA A 85 11.08 4.94 12.09
N ALA A 86 11.76 6.03 12.48
CA ALA A 86 11.75 7.28 11.72
C ALA A 86 12.32 7.08 10.30
N LEU A 87 13.42 6.34 10.17
CA LEU A 87 14.00 5.98 8.88
C LEU A 87 13.01 5.19 8.03
N GLY A 88 12.33 4.19 8.59
CA GLY A 88 11.30 3.42 7.88
C GLY A 88 10.18 4.31 7.34
N TYR A 89 9.66 5.20 8.18
CA TYR A 89 8.63 6.15 7.77
C TYR A 89 9.10 7.09 6.65
N VAL A 90 10.27 7.71 6.84
CA VAL A 90 10.84 8.68 5.91
C VAL A 90 11.24 8.03 4.59
N LEU A 91 11.81 6.84 4.61
CA LEU A 91 12.25 6.12 3.41
C LEU A 91 11.07 5.87 2.47
N LEU A 92 9.97 5.30 2.97
CA LEU A 92 8.79 5.09 2.13
C LEU A 92 8.08 6.38 1.78
N LEU A 93 8.14 7.41 2.62
CA LEU A 93 7.64 8.73 2.26
C LEU A 93 8.42 9.31 1.05
N LEU A 94 9.75 9.16 1.04
CA LEU A 94 10.58 9.59 -0.09
C LEU A 94 10.28 8.79 -1.36
N VAL A 95 10.12 7.47 -1.24
CA VAL A 95 9.72 6.60 -2.37
C VAL A 95 8.34 7.02 -2.90
N LEU A 96 7.39 7.32 -2.00
CA LEU A 96 6.06 7.80 -2.36
C LEU A 96 6.11 9.14 -3.09
N GLU A 97 6.85 10.12 -2.58
CA GLU A 97 6.98 11.42 -3.24
C GLU A 97 7.73 11.31 -4.58
N ALA A 98 8.80 10.52 -4.65
CA ALA A 98 9.49 10.22 -5.90
C ALA A 98 8.57 9.53 -6.91
N GLY A 99 7.73 8.59 -6.45
CA GLY A 99 6.72 7.92 -7.27
C GLY A 99 5.66 8.89 -7.79
N LYS A 100 5.18 9.82 -6.96
CA LYS A 100 4.25 10.87 -7.41
C LYS A 100 4.87 11.80 -8.44
N ILE A 101 6.17 12.09 -8.32
CA ILE A 101 6.89 12.93 -9.29
C ILE A 101 7.09 12.17 -10.60
N ALA A 102 7.53 10.90 -10.52
CA ALA A 102 7.81 10.06 -11.69
C ALA A 102 6.54 9.63 -12.46
N PHE A 103 5.46 9.34 -11.74
CA PHE A 103 4.17 8.87 -12.27
C PHE A 103 3.06 9.92 -12.15
N GLY A 104 3.41 11.21 -12.16
CA GLY A 104 2.52 12.35 -11.91
C GLY A 104 1.14 12.25 -12.55
N LYS A 105 0.16 12.95 -11.95
CA LYS A 105 -1.27 12.99 -12.33
C LYS A 105 -1.43 12.82 -13.84
N LYS A 106 -1.81 11.62 -14.30
CA LYS A 106 -1.90 11.32 -15.73
C LYS A 106 -3.14 12.04 -16.27
N ARG A 107 -2.94 13.28 -16.73
CA ARG A 107 -3.96 14.04 -17.46
C ARG A 107 -3.93 13.57 -18.90
N ILE A 108 -4.96 12.84 -19.29
CA ILE A 108 -5.20 12.48 -20.68
C ILE A 108 -6.00 13.65 -21.27
N CYS A 109 -5.30 14.55 -21.95
CA CYS A 109 -5.97 15.53 -22.80
C CYS A 109 -6.34 14.82 -24.10
N PHE A 110 -7.61 14.87 -24.47
CA PHE A 110 -8.06 14.30 -25.73
C PHE A 110 -7.69 15.25 -26.87
N ASP A 111 -7.22 14.71 -28.00
CA ASP A 111 -6.86 15.50 -29.19
C ASP A 111 -8.09 16.24 -29.78
N ALA A 112 -9.28 15.68 -29.57
CA ALA A 112 -10.56 16.30 -29.88
C ALA A 112 -11.56 16.08 -28.72
N PRO A 113 -12.58 16.95 -28.57
CA PRO A 113 -13.66 16.73 -27.61
C PRO A 113 -14.27 15.33 -27.80
N THR A 114 -14.13 14.48 -26.79
CA THR A 114 -14.43 13.05 -26.90
C THR A 114 -15.71 12.72 -26.12
N PRO A 115 -16.70 12.04 -26.73
CA PRO A 115 -17.91 11.68 -26.03
C PRO A 115 -17.61 10.66 -24.92
N PHE A 116 -18.24 10.82 -23.77
CA PHE A 116 -18.19 9.84 -22.70
C PHE A 116 -19.61 9.46 -22.26
N THR A 117 -19.75 8.26 -21.70
CA THR A 117 -21.00 7.78 -21.13
C THR A 117 -20.70 6.90 -19.93
N TRP A 118 -21.37 7.19 -18.82
CA TRP A 118 -21.47 6.37 -17.63
C TRP A 118 -22.91 5.87 -17.54
N THR A 119 -23.10 4.55 -17.47
CA THR A 119 -24.44 3.93 -17.42
C THR A 119 -24.49 2.92 -16.29
N LYS A 120 -25.45 3.07 -15.39
CA LYS A 120 -25.63 2.16 -14.25
C LYS A 120 -26.05 0.76 -14.71
N ARG A 121 -25.44 -0.28 -14.12
CA ARG A 121 -25.84 -1.70 -14.19
C ARG A 121 -26.32 -2.16 -12.81
N GLU A 122 -26.83 -3.38 -12.71
CA GLU A 122 -27.35 -3.94 -11.44
C GLU A 122 -26.35 -3.84 -10.28
N ASP A 123 -25.10 -4.29 -10.49
CA ASP A 123 -24.05 -4.34 -9.44
C ASP A 123 -22.80 -3.47 -9.73
N ASP A 124 -22.73 -2.79 -10.88
CA ASP A 124 -21.58 -1.93 -11.28
C ASP A 124 -22.07 -0.86 -12.28
N ALA A 125 -21.17 -0.20 -13.02
CA ALA A 125 -21.53 0.66 -14.14
C ALA A 125 -20.59 0.47 -15.35
N ASP A 126 -21.11 0.72 -16.55
CA ASP A 126 -20.32 0.81 -17.77
C ASP A 126 -19.79 2.24 -17.91
N PHE A 127 -18.48 2.40 -18.13
CA PHE A 127 -17.86 3.69 -18.43
C PHE A 127 -17.15 3.62 -19.79
N VAL A 128 -17.65 4.43 -20.71
CA VAL A 128 -17.20 4.49 -22.11
C VAL A 128 -16.65 5.89 -22.38
N VAL A 129 -15.44 5.96 -22.94
CA VAL A 129 -14.83 7.23 -23.39
C VAL A 129 -14.33 7.02 -24.82
N GLY A 130 -14.96 7.71 -25.77
CA GLY A 130 -14.71 7.50 -27.19
C GLY A 130 -15.04 6.07 -27.62
N SER A 131 -14.03 5.33 -28.09
CA SER A 131 -14.15 3.92 -28.47
C SER A 131 -13.78 2.93 -27.36
N GLU A 132 -13.22 3.40 -26.25
CA GLU A 132 -12.80 2.54 -25.14
C GLU A 132 -13.98 2.30 -24.19
N LYS A 133 -14.36 1.03 -24.02
CA LYS A 133 -15.33 0.58 -23.03
C LYS A 133 -14.62 -0.12 -21.87
N SER A 134 -14.99 0.25 -20.65
CA SER A 134 -14.42 -0.27 -19.41
C SER A 134 -15.49 -0.36 -18.32
N LEU A 135 -15.25 -1.19 -17.29
CA LEU A 135 -16.11 -1.20 -16.11
C LEU A 135 -15.77 0.00 -15.23
N TRP A 136 -16.77 0.54 -14.53
CA TRP A 136 -16.58 1.66 -13.62
C TRP A 136 -15.64 1.31 -12.48
N SER A 137 -15.80 0.11 -11.91
CA SER A 137 -14.91 -0.45 -10.90
C SER A 137 -13.43 -0.57 -11.33
N ASP A 138 -13.11 -0.57 -12.63
CA ASP A 138 -11.73 -0.61 -13.11
C ASP A 138 -10.98 0.72 -12.89
N HIS A 139 -11.70 1.84 -12.74
CA HIS A 139 -11.11 3.17 -12.58
C HIS A 139 -10.86 3.57 -11.13
N PHE A 140 -11.48 2.87 -10.17
CA PHE A 140 -11.37 3.14 -8.74
C PHE A 140 -10.79 1.91 -8.04
N ALA A 141 -9.54 2.01 -7.60
CA ALA A 141 -8.91 0.97 -6.79
C ALA A 141 -9.21 1.16 -5.29
N ARG A 142 -9.50 2.39 -4.86
CA ARG A 142 -9.75 2.78 -3.47
C ARG A 142 -10.97 3.70 -3.36
N GLU A 143 -11.63 3.71 -2.20
CA GLU A 143 -12.77 4.61 -1.91
C GLU A 143 -12.43 6.11 -2.07
N LYS A 144 -11.17 6.48 -1.86
CA LYS A 144 -10.70 7.88 -1.97
C LYS A 144 -10.27 8.27 -3.37
N ASP A 145 -10.23 7.33 -4.32
CA ASP A 145 -9.87 7.64 -5.69
C ASP A 145 -10.90 8.59 -6.29
N ARG A 146 -10.41 9.50 -7.14
CA ARG A 146 -11.19 10.52 -7.80
C ARG A 146 -10.98 10.40 -9.30
N LEU A 147 -11.99 10.70 -10.10
CA LEU A 147 -11.85 10.82 -11.54
C LEU A 147 -12.41 12.17 -11.94
N LEU A 148 -11.54 13.04 -12.45
CA LEU A 148 -11.92 14.38 -12.87
C LEU A 148 -12.12 14.41 -14.38
N LEU A 149 -13.34 14.71 -14.80
CA LEU A 149 -13.71 14.90 -16.20
C LEU A 149 -13.97 16.39 -16.43
N GLN A 150 -13.11 17.02 -17.22
CA GLN A 150 -13.40 18.37 -17.71
C GLN A 150 -14.29 18.28 -18.93
N CYS A 151 -15.56 18.63 -18.76
CA CYS A 151 -16.58 18.49 -19.78
C CYS A 151 -16.82 19.82 -20.49
N VAL A 152 -16.91 19.76 -21.83
CA VAL A 152 -17.46 20.87 -22.63
C VAL A 152 -18.97 20.93 -22.41
N GLU A 153 -19.60 19.75 -22.43
CA GLU A 153 -21.01 19.54 -22.11
C GLU A 153 -21.15 18.23 -21.32
N ALA A 154 -22.07 18.21 -20.37
CA ALA A 154 -22.40 17.04 -19.58
C ALA A 154 -23.90 17.02 -19.31
N LYS A 155 -24.46 15.83 -19.18
CA LYS A 155 -25.86 15.59 -18.86
C LYS A 155 -25.91 14.51 -17.79
N ILE A 156 -26.48 14.83 -16.64
CA ILE A 156 -26.75 13.87 -15.57
C ILE A 156 -28.25 13.59 -15.61
N ASP A 157 -28.62 12.38 -16.03
CA ASP A 157 -29.97 11.97 -16.37
C ASP A 157 -30.65 12.94 -17.37
N ASN A 158 -31.45 13.88 -16.85
CA ASN A 158 -32.16 14.90 -17.62
C ASN A 158 -31.69 16.34 -17.38
N HIS A 159 -30.68 16.56 -16.54
CA HIS A 159 -30.16 17.89 -16.24
C HIS A 159 -28.89 18.16 -17.06
N PRO A 160 -28.93 19.10 -18.02
CA PRO A 160 -27.76 19.49 -18.80
C PRO A 160 -26.89 20.48 -18.02
N TYR A 161 -25.58 20.35 -18.22
CA TYR A 161 -24.52 21.19 -17.68
C TYR A 161 -23.55 21.54 -18.80
N ALA A 162 -23.06 22.78 -18.84
CA ALA A 162 -22.11 23.25 -19.86
C ALA A 162 -20.85 23.79 -19.18
N GLY A 163 -19.67 23.37 -19.67
CA GLY A 163 -18.38 23.85 -19.18
C GLY A 163 -18.06 23.44 -17.74
N VAL A 164 -18.55 22.30 -17.27
CA VAL A 164 -18.36 21.85 -15.88
C VAL A 164 -17.22 20.85 -15.74
N THR A 165 -16.67 20.76 -14.53
CA THR A 165 -15.80 19.64 -14.14
C THR A 165 -16.62 18.67 -13.30
N LEU A 166 -16.78 17.44 -13.79
CA LEU A 166 -17.38 16.37 -13.02
C LEU A 166 -16.29 15.71 -12.19
N GLU A 167 -16.44 15.76 -10.86
CA GLU A 167 -15.56 15.06 -9.94
C GLU A 167 -16.24 13.78 -9.46
N PHE A 168 -15.84 12.66 -10.06
CA PHE A 168 -16.36 11.35 -9.72
C PHE A 168 -15.60 10.73 -8.57
N HIS A 169 -16.36 10.17 -7.64
CA HIS A 169 -15.97 9.13 -6.70
C HIS A 169 -16.66 7.82 -7.11
N TYR A 170 -16.30 6.70 -6.47
CA TYR A 170 -16.92 5.41 -6.78
C TYR A 170 -18.46 5.43 -6.63
N ASP A 171 -18.96 6.10 -5.58
CA ASP A 171 -20.36 6.11 -5.13
C ASP A 171 -21.11 7.41 -5.43
N ARG A 172 -20.44 8.47 -5.87
CA ARG A 172 -21.02 9.81 -6.03
C ARG A 172 -20.30 10.63 -7.09
N VAL A 173 -20.98 11.63 -7.61
CA VAL A 173 -20.41 12.65 -8.51
C VAL A 173 -20.65 14.03 -7.90
N ASP A 174 -19.60 14.86 -7.87
CA ASP A 174 -19.69 16.27 -7.52
C ASP A 174 -19.68 17.11 -8.81
N VAL A 175 -20.68 17.99 -8.92
CA VAL A 175 -20.80 18.98 -9.99
C VAL A 175 -21.08 20.33 -9.36
N GLU A 176 -20.14 21.27 -9.51
CA GLU A 176 -20.26 22.64 -9.00
C GLU A 176 -20.58 22.72 -7.48
N GLY A 177 -20.08 21.79 -6.68
CA GLY A 177 -20.32 21.73 -5.23
C GLY A 177 -21.64 21.04 -4.84
N ARG A 178 -22.38 20.50 -5.81
CA ARG A 178 -23.49 19.58 -5.57
C ARG A 178 -23.01 18.14 -5.63
N VAL A 179 -23.06 17.47 -4.48
CA VAL A 179 -22.76 16.04 -4.36
C VAL A 179 -24.02 15.24 -4.67
N LEU A 180 -23.99 14.43 -5.73
CA LEU A 180 -25.06 13.55 -6.16
C LEU A 180 -24.62 12.08 -5.98
N PRO A 181 -25.33 11.27 -5.18
CA PRO A 181 -25.04 9.83 -5.07
C PRO A 181 -25.36 9.13 -6.41
N LEU A 182 -24.41 8.34 -6.92
CA LEU A 182 -24.56 7.60 -8.18
C LEU A 182 -25.64 6.52 -8.09
N ASP A 183 -26.02 6.09 -6.88
CA ASP A 183 -27.13 5.17 -6.67
C ASP A 183 -28.47 5.69 -7.23
N HIS A 184 -28.66 7.01 -7.25
CA HIS A 184 -29.88 7.64 -7.74
C HIS A 184 -29.76 8.13 -9.18
N VAL A 185 -28.61 7.92 -9.83
CA VAL A 185 -28.34 8.36 -11.20
C VAL A 185 -28.39 7.15 -12.12
N THR A 186 -29.13 7.26 -13.21
CA THR A 186 -29.26 6.17 -14.19
C THR A 186 -28.18 6.26 -15.26
N GLN A 187 -27.89 7.48 -15.73
CA GLN A 187 -26.96 7.72 -16.81
C GLN A 187 -26.32 9.11 -16.72
N ILE A 188 -25.03 9.18 -17.00
CA ILE A 188 -24.30 10.44 -17.19
C ILE A 188 -23.62 10.38 -18.55
N SER A 189 -23.81 11.39 -19.38
CA SER A 189 -23.20 11.44 -20.71
C SER A 189 -22.74 12.85 -21.04
N GLY A 190 -21.86 12.99 -22.02
CA GLY A 190 -21.39 14.31 -22.43
C GLY A 190 -20.15 14.24 -23.30
N VAL A 191 -19.49 15.37 -23.45
CA VAL A 191 -18.25 15.50 -24.20
C VAL A 191 -17.17 16.04 -23.28
N ALA A 192 -16.11 15.24 -23.12
CA ALA A 192 -14.98 15.56 -22.28
C ALA A 192 -13.80 16.08 -23.10
N ARG A 193 -13.10 17.08 -22.55
CA ARG A 193 -11.87 17.64 -23.11
C ARG A 193 -10.63 17.02 -22.48
N SER A 194 -10.69 16.70 -21.20
CA SER A 194 -9.61 15.98 -20.53
C SER A 194 -10.14 15.10 -19.41
N LEU A 195 -9.49 13.96 -19.25
CA LEU A 195 -9.68 13.02 -18.16
C LEU A 195 -8.43 13.07 -17.27
N LEU A 196 -8.62 13.30 -15.98
CA LEU A 196 -7.54 13.26 -15.00
C LEU A 196 -7.85 12.20 -13.94
N ILE A 197 -6.97 11.20 -13.88
CA ILE A 197 -7.01 10.16 -12.84
C ILE A 197 -5.84 10.47 -11.90
N PRO A 198 -6.07 11.12 -10.74
CA PRO A 198 -5.08 11.26 -9.69
C PRO A 198 -4.86 9.89 -9.04
N ARG A 199 -3.82 9.18 -9.47
CA ARG A 199 -3.39 7.95 -8.79
C ARG A 199 -2.64 8.32 -7.52
N GLU A 200 -3.18 8.00 -6.35
CA GLU A 200 -2.37 7.99 -5.12
C GLU A 200 -1.45 6.76 -5.13
N ALA A 201 -0.15 7.00 -5.26
CA ALA A 201 0.84 5.95 -5.54
C ALA A 201 1.02 4.92 -4.40
N MET A 202 0.61 5.20 -3.15
CA MET A 202 0.76 4.26 -2.02
C MET A 202 -0.09 4.68 -0.81
N GLY A 203 -0.52 3.73 0.02
CA GLY A 203 -1.27 4.01 1.25
C GLY A 203 -0.33 4.43 2.39
N ARG A 204 -0.73 5.38 3.24
CA ARG A 204 0.07 5.78 4.42
C ARG A 204 0.22 4.67 5.48
N GLY A 205 -0.56 3.59 5.38
CA GLY A 205 -0.45 2.42 6.25
C GLY A 205 0.92 1.75 6.15
N ASP A 206 1.40 1.55 4.92
CA ASP A 206 2.70 0.90 4.64
C ASP A 206 3.89 1.66 5.24
N LEU A 207 3.83 3.01 5.21
CA LEU A 207 4.85 3.88 5.82
C LEU A 207 4.97 3.61 7.33
N LYS A 208 3.83 3.54 8.02
CA LYS A 208 3.79 3.26 9.47
C LYS A 208 4.14 1.80 9.76
N PHE A 209 3.78 0.88 8.86
CA PHE A 209 4.10 -0.53 9.01
C PHE A 209 5.61 -0.77 8.87
N LEU A 210 6.28 -0.14 7.91
CA LEU A 210 7.74 -0.18 7.83
C LEU A 210 8.42 0.51 9.00
N ALA A 211 7.83 1.59 9.53
CA ALA A 211 8.30 2.20 10.77
C ALA A 211 8.22 1.22 11.95
N ALA A 212 7.15 0.42 12.05
CA ALA A 212 7.04 -0.64 13.06
C ALA A 212 8.11 -1.72 12.85
N ILE A 213 8.37 -2.14 11.60
CA ILE A 213 9.47 -3.08 11.27
C ILE A 213 10.81 -2.51 11.75
N GLY A 214 11.09 -1.23 11.48
CA GLY A 214 12.29 -0.56 11.95
C GLY A 214 12.40 -0.48 13.47
N ALA A 215 11.28 -0.26 14.17
CA ALA A 215 11.25 -0.23 15.61
C ALA A 215 11.65 -1.57 16.26
N PHE A 216 11.37 -2.71 15.60
CA PHE A 216 11.70 -4.04 16.13
C PHE A 216 13.04 -4.60 15.63
N LEU A 217 13.39 -4.39 14.36
CA LEU A 217 14.53 -5.04 13.70
C LEU A 217 15.69 -4.09 13.36
N GLY A 218 15.52 -2.79 13.59
CA GLY A 218 16.54 -1.78 13.33
C GLY A 218 16.62 -1.32 11.87
N TRP A 219 17.54 -0.40 11.60
CA TRP A 219 17.62 0.34 10.33
C TRP A 219 18.04 -0.52 9.13
N ARG A 220 18.84 -1.57 9.36
CA ARG A 220 19.29 -2.48 8.29
C ARG A 220 18.12 -3.29 7.74
N ALA A 221 17.24 -3.74 8.64
CA ALA A 221 16.02 -4.45 8.30
C ALA A 221 15.06 -3.58 7.49
N VAL A 222 14.98 -2.28 7.77
CA VAL A 222 14.15 -1.33 7.01
C VAL A 222 14.56 -1.33 5.53
N LEU A 223 15.86 -1.14 5.25
CA LEU A 223 16.38 -1.10 3.88
C LEU A 223 16.16 -2.44 3.18
N PHE A 224 16.47 -3.54 3.85
CA PHE A 224 16.30 -4.87 3.28
C PHE A 224 14.82 -5.20 3.02
N SER A 225 13.91 -4.85 3.94
CA SER A 225 12.49 -5.18 3.81
C SER A 225 11.85 -4.46 2.62
N VAL A 226 12.23 -3.21 2.36
CA VAL A 226 11.79 -2.47 1.16
C VAL A 226 12.34 -3.12 -0.11
N PHE A 227 13.62 -3.49 -0.10
CA PHE A 227 14.25 -4.14 -1.26
C PHE A 227 13.64 -5.51 -1.55
N ALA A 228 13.60 -6.40 -0.56
CA ALA A 228 13.04 -7.74 -0.69
C ALA A 228 11.53 -7.71 -1.01
N GLY A 229 10.79 -6.79 -0.37
CA GLY A 229 9.38 -6.59 -0.63
C GLY A 229 9.11 -6.10 -2.05
N SER A 230 9.86 -5.10 -2.53
CA SER A 230 9.71 -4.61 -3.91
C SER A 230 10.12 -5.64 -4.96
N LEU A 231 11.18 -6.42 -4.70
CA LEU A 231 11.60 -7.51 -5.57
C LEU A 231 10.52 -8.60 -5.66
N LEU A 232 9.99 -9.07 -4.52
CA LEU A 232 8.96 -10.10 -4.49
C LEU A 232 7.65 -9.60 -5.13
N GLY A 233 7.23 -8.38 -4.79
CA GLY A 233 6.06 -7.74 -5.37
C GLY A 233 6.18 -7.58 -6.90
N SER A 234 7.35 -7.18 -7.39
CA SER A 234 7.61 -7.08 -8.83
C SER A 234 7.56 -8.43 -9.54
N ILE A 235 8.12 -9.49 -8.94
CA ILE A 235 8.10 -10.84 -9.51
C ILE A 235 6.65 -11.35 -9.60
N ILE A 236 5.88 -11.22 -8.51
CA ILE A 236 4.47 -11.65 -8.49
C ILE A 236 3.62 -10.80 -9.43
N GLY A 237 3.85 -9.49 -9.49
CA GLY A 237 3.21 -8.59 -10.45
C GLY A 237 3.50 -8.98 -11.90
N LEU A 238 4.74 -9.35 -12.23
CA LEU A 238 5.10 -9.80 -13.56
C LEU A 238 4.45 -11.15 -13.91
N ILE A 239 4.45 -12.11 -12.97
CA ILE A 239 3.79 -13.41 -13.18
C ILE A 239 2.30 -13.23 -13.42
N THR A 240 1.62 -12.42 -12.61
CA THR A 240 0.17 -12.16 -12.75
C THR A 240 -0.17 -11.44 -14.06
N LEU A 241 0.72 -10.55 -14.53
CA LEU A 241 0.62 -9.91 -15.84
C LEU A 241 0.69 -10.93 -16.98
N VAL A 242 1.67 -11.85 -16.94
CA VAL A 242 1.88 -12.89 -17.97
C VAL A 242 0.71 -13.88 -18.01
N VAL A 243 0.13 -14.22 -16.85
CA VAL A 243 -1.02 -15.13 -16.73
C VAL A 243 -2.35 -14.47 -17.15
N GLY A 244 -2.34 -13.18 -17.53
CA GLY A 244 -3.52 -12.48 -18.04
C GLY A 244 -4.48 -11.96 -16.95
N LYS A 245 -4.13 -12.11 -15.66
CA LYS A 245 -4.92 -11.59 -14.53
C LYS A 245 -4.54 -10.14 -14.22
N ARG A 246 -4.69 -9.24 -15.20
CA ARG A 246 -4.30 -7.81 -15.11
C ARG A 246 -4.95 -7.07 -13.93
N VAL A 247 -6.19 -7.41 -13.58
CA VAL A 247 -6.92 -6.81 -12.46
C VAL A 247 -6.27 -7.13 -11.11
N TRP A 248 -5.68 -8.33 -10.96
CA TRP A 248 -4.99 -8.73 -9.74
C TRP A 248 -3.62 -8.05 -9.61
N ALA A 249 -2.89 -7.89 -10.72
CA ALA A 249 -1.63 -7.15 -10.74
C ALA A 249 -1.80 -5.68 -10.32
N ALA A 250 -2.95 -5.08 -10.61
CA ALA A 250 -3.27 -3.69 -10.26
C ALA A 250 -3.62 -3.49 -8.78
N LYS A 251 -3.98 -4.55 -8.06
CA LYS A 251 -4.47 -4.49 -6.66
C LYS A 251 -3.47 -5.01 -5.62
N LEU A 252 -2.23 -5.32 -5.98
CA LEU A 252 -1.31 -5.99 -5.04
C LEU A 252 -0.98 -5.11 -3.81
N PRO A 253 -1.34 -5.54 -2.59
CA PRO A 253 -1.04 -4.82 -1.37
C PRO A 253 0.45 -4.92 -1.04
N PHE A 254 1.07 -3.81 -0.63
CA PHE A 254 2.52 -3.76 -0.39
C PHE A 254 2.91 -4.27 1.01
N GLY A 255 2.01 -4.18 1.98
CA GLY A 255 2.23 -4.62 3.37
C GLY A 255 2.71 -6.07 3.50
N PRO A 256 2.05 -7.06 2.86
CA PRO A 256 2.50 -8.46 2.89
C PRO A 256 3.92 -8.67 2.38
N TYR A 257 4.33 -7.93 1.35
CA TYR A 257 5.68 -8.04 0.81
C TYR A 257 6.72 -7.42 1.75
N LEU A 258 6.37 -6.32 2.43
CA LEU A 258 7.20 -5.77 3.51
C LEU A 258 7.33 -6.74 4.68
N ALA A 259 6.22 -7.38 5.10
CA ALA A 259 6.24 -8.39 6.15
C ALA A 259 7.12 -9.58 5.78
N PHE A 260 7.05 -10.05 4.53
CA PHE A 260 7.94 -11.09 4.02
C PHE A 260 9.42 -10.67 4.11
N GLY A 261 9.74 -9.45 3.68
CA GLY A 261 11.09 -8.91 3.78
C GLY A 261 11.60 -8.85 5.22
N ALA A 262 10.73 -8.45 6.16
CA ALA A 262 11.06 -8.38 7.58
C ALA A 262 11.27 -9.75 8.22
N VAL A 263 10.40 -10.73 7.96
CA VAL A 263 10.56 -12.11 8.43
C VAL A 263 11.84 -12.73 7.85
N SER A 264 12.10 -12.48 6.56
CA SER A 264 13.34 -12.95 5.91
C SER A 264 14.58 -12.34 6.56
N TRP A 265 14.57 -11.03 6.84
CA TRP A 265 15.66 -10.38 7.56
C TRP A 265 15.85 -10.94 8.97
N MET A 266 14.75 -11.16 9.71
CA MET A 266 14.80 -11.68 11.07
C MET A 266 15.58 -13.00 11.15
N PHE A 267 15.35 -13.94 10.23
CA PHE A 267 16.04 -15.24 10.24
C PHE A 267 17.37 -15.26 9.46
N LEU A 268 17.50 -14.48 8.38
CA LEU A 268 18.62 -14.58 7.45
C LEU A 268 19.54 -13.35 7.44
N GLY A 269 19.22 -12.31 8.21
CA GLY A 269 19.94 -11.03 8.23
C GLY A 269 21.43 -11.20 8.51
N ASP A 270 21.79 -11.94 9.56
CA ASP A 270 23.21 -12.16 9.91
C ASP A 270 23.98 -12.94 8.83
N THR A 271 23.32 -13.89 8.17
CA THR A 271 23.91 -14.64 7.06
C THR A 271 24.09 -13.75 5.85
N PHE A 272 23.10 -12.92 5.53
CA PHE A 272 23.17 -11.95 4.45
C PHE A 272 24.29 -10.93 4.65
N LEU A 273 24.44 -10.42 5.87
CA LEU A 273 25.50 -9.46 6.22
C LEU A 273 26.89 -10.07 6.14
N ARG A 274 27.07 -11.31 6.61
CA ARG A 274 28.34 -12.04 6.47
C ARG A 274 28.68 -12.32 5.01
N TRP A 275 27.69 -12.73 4.22
CA TRP A 275 27.87 -12.94 2.78
C TRP A 275 28.30 -11.64 2.08
N TYR A 276 27.60 -10.53 2.33
CA TYR A 276 27.94 -9.22 1.75
C TYR A 276 29.32 -8.71 2.21
N GLY A 277 29.65 -8.89 3.49
CA GLY A 277 30.96 -8.53 4.04
C GLY A 277 32.11 -9.31 3.41
N GLY A 278 31.91 -10.59 3.11
CA GLY A 278 32.92 -11.42 2.42
C GLY A 278 33.20 -11.00 0.98
N TRP A 279 32.25 -10.36 0.30
CA TRP A 279 32.49 -9.77 -1.03
C TRP A 279 33.27 -8.46 -0.98
N LEU A 280 33.13 -7.69 0.09
CA LEU A 280 33.80 -6.39 0.26
C LEU A 280 35.22 -6.50 0.81
N ASN A 281 35.50 -7.56 1.58
CA ASN A 281 36.84 -7.91 2.07
C ASN A 281 37.14 -9.36 1.65
N PRO A 282 37.53 -9.59 0.38
CA PRO A 282 37.95 -10.90 -0.09
C PRO A 282 39.27 -11.37 0.55
#